data_AF-A0A952ZYZ1-F1
#
_entry.id   AF-A0A952ZYZ1-F1
#
_cell.length_a   1.000
_cell.length_b   1.000
_cell.length_c   1.000
_cell.angle_alpha   90.00
_cell.angle_beta   90.00
_cell.angle_gamma   90.00
#
_symmetry.space_group_name_H-M   'P 1'
#
loop_
_entity.id
_entity.type
_entity.pdbx_description
1 polymer ?
#
loop_
_entity_poly.entity_id
_entity_poly.type
_entity_poly.pdbx_seq_one_letter_code
_entity_poly.pdbx_strand_id
1 'polypeptide(L)' 'MSDKKYPCYVMKKDAGGKWYWIYYASNYEPIARSSESYGAKADCEHSIALVKHSGAAPVYSE' A
#
# COMPACT_ATOMS: atom_id res chain seq x y z
N MET A 1 11.89 -4.07 17.84
CA MET A 1 10.58 -4.00 17.14
C MET A 1 10.46 -2.60 16.58
N SER A 2 10.69 -2.44 15.28
CA SER A 2 10.98 -1.16 14.62
C SER A 2 9.92 -0.07 14.87
N ASP A 3 10.41 1.14 15.12
CA ASP A 3 9.74 2.43 15.31
C ASP A 3 8.91 2.88 14.09
N LYS A 4 7.99 2.03 13.63
CA LYS A 4 7.08 2.39 12.54
C LYS A 4 6.00 3.29 13.13
N LYS A 5 6.07 4.59 12.81
CA LYS A 5 4.98 5.52 13.05
C LYS A 5 3.83 5.20 12.10
N TYR A 6 2.72 4.74 12.66
CA TYR A 6 1.46 4.55 11.94
C TYR A 6 0.70 5.89 11.84
N PRO A 7 -0.09 6.11 10.78
CA PRO A 7 -0.33 5.20 9.66
C PRO A 7 0.84 5.13 8.68
N CYS A 8 1.10 3.94 8.12
CA CYS A 8 2.23 3.74 7.21
C CYS A 8 1.96 2.71 6.11
N TYR A 9 2.69 2.85 5.00
CA TYR A 9 2.75 1.85 3.94
C TYR A 9 3.93 0.92 4.20
N VAL A 10 3.69 -0.39 4.11
CA VAL A 10 4.73 -1.41 4.20
C VAL A 10 4.79 -2.15 2.87
N MET A 11 5.93 -2.05 2.20
CA MET A 11 6.23 -2.82 1.00
C MET A 11 6.77 -4.20 1.38
N LYS A 12 6.27 -5.24 0.71
CA LYS A 12 6.68 -6.63 0.88
C LYS A 12 6.86 -7.29 -0.48
N LYS A 13 7.59 -8.41 -0.51
CA LYS A 13 7.63 -9.32 -1.66
C LYS A 13 6.79 -10.55 -1.37
N ASP A 14 6.09 -11.02 -2.39
CA ASP A 14 5.41 -12.31 -2.39
C ASP A 14 6.41 -13.45 -2.66
N ALA A 15 5.98 -14.71 -2.46
CA ALA A 15 6.74 -15.91 -2.81
C ALA A 15 7.18 -15.92 -4.28
N GLY A 16 6.39 -15.31 -5.19
CA GLY A 16 6.75 -15.15 -6.60
C GLY A 16 7.75 -14.02 -6.89
N GLY A 17 8.34 -13.39 -5.87
CA GLY A 17 9.33 -12.30 -6.03
C GLY A 17 8.74 -10.95 -6.42
N LYS A 18 7.42 -10.87 -6.61
CA LYS A 18 6.70 -9.64 -6.94
C LYS A 18 6.46 -8.78 -5.70
N TRP A 19 6.51 -7.47 -5.85
CA TRP A 19 6.28 -6.48 -4.80
C TRP A 19 4.80 -6.16 -4.64
N TYR A 20 4.37 -5.95 -3.40
CA TYR A 20 3.05 -5.43 -3.06
C TYR A 20 3.16 -4.54 -1.83
N TRP A 21 2.15 -3.70 -1.59
CA TRP A 21 2.11 -2.84 -0.41
C TRP A 21 0.87 -3.15 0.45
N ILE A 22 1.01 -2.92 1.75
CA ILE A 22 -0.08 -2.93 2.72
C ILE A 22 -0.07 -1.58 3.44
N TYR A 23 -1.24 -0.95 3.51
CA TYR A 23 -1.44 0.25 4.30
C TYR A 23 -2.04 -0.12 5.65
N TYR A 24 -1.35 0.29 6.70
CA TYR A 24 -1.76 0.11 8.07
C TYR A 24 -2.26 1.43 8.64
N ALA A 25 -3.45 1.41 9.23
CA ALA A 25 -4.02 2.56 9.91
C ALA A 25 -3.38 2.76 11.30
N SER A 26 -3.75 3.85 11.99
CA SER A 26 -3.22 4.21 13.31
C SER A 26 -3.54 3.17 14.40
N ASN A 27 -4.56 2.34 14.18
CA ASN A 27 -4.93 1.21 15.02
C ASN A 27 -4.10 -0.06 14.73
N TYR A 28 -3.01 0.04 13.95
CA TYR A 28 -2.13 -1.07 13.59
C TYR A 28 -2.77 -2.14 12.69
N GLU A 29 -4.00 -1.92 12.23
CA GLU A 29 -4.71 -2.88 11.38
C GLU A 29 -4.48 -2.57 9.89
N PRO A 30 -4.31 -3.61 9.06
CA PRO A 30 -4.23 -3.45 7.61
C PRO A 30 -5.62 -3.12 7.05
N ILE A 31 -5.78 -1.92 6.50
CA ILE A 31 -7.07 -1.47 5.94
C ILE A 31 -7.09 -1.39 4.41
N ALA A 32 -5.91 -1.40 3.78
CA ALA A 32 -5.79 -1.47 2.32
C ALA A 32 -4.55 -2.25 1.91
N ARG A 33 -4.61 -2.85 0.73
CA ARG A 33 -3.53 -3.63 0.11
C ARG A 33 -3.56 -3.39 -1.39
N SER A 34 -2.39 -3.43 -2.04
CA SER A 34 -2.37 -3.52 -3.49
C SER A 34 -2.97 -4.83 -3.97
N SER A 35 -4.00 -4.76 -4.82
CA SER A 35 -4.51 -5.95 -5.51
C SER A 35 -3.50 -6.47 -6.55
N GLU A 36 -2.70 -5.56 -7.11
CA GLU A 36 -1.67 -5.89 -8.08
C GLU A 36 -0.33 -6.21 -7.40
N SER A 37 0.43 -7.10 -8.03
CA SER A 37 1.79 -7.46 -7.64
C SER A 37 2.77 -6.99 -8.71
N TYR A 38 3.70 -6.13 -8.32
CA TYR A 38 4.62 -5.42 -9.21
C TYR A 38 5.93 -6.19 -9.43
N GLY A 39 6.48 -6.16 -10.64
CA GLY A 39 7.79 -6.77 -10.91
C GLY A 39 8.94 -6.00 -10.27
N ALA A 40 8.91 -4.67 -10.33
CA ALA A 40 9.93 -3.80 -9.76
C ALA A 40 9.46 -3.09 -8.49
N LYS A 41 10.42 -2.72 -7.63
CA LYS A 41 10.16 -1.93 -6.42
C LYS A 41 9.62 -0.54 -6.77
N ALA A 42 10.18 0.06 -7.83
CA ALA A 42 9.82 1.40 -8.30
C ALA A 42 8.34 1.49 -8.70
N ASP A 43 7.79 0.47 -9.36
CA ASP A 43 6.37 0.44 -9.72
C ASP A 43 5.47 0.39 -8.47
N CYS A 44 5.89 -0.37 -7.45
CA CYS A 44 5.18 -0.43 -6.17
C CYS A 44 5.25 0.91 -5.41
N GLU A 45 6.39 1.61 -5.46
CA GLU A 45 6.52 2.97 -4.91
C GLU A 45 5.64 3.98 -5.66
N HIS A 46 5.57 3.87 -6.99
CA HIS A 46 4.71 4.69 -7.82
C HIS A 46 3.23 4.47 -7.50
N SER A 47 2.80 3.22 -7.34
CA SER A 47 1.44 2.86 -6.91
C SER A 47 1.07 3.51 -5.56
N ILE A 48 1.97 3.44 -4.57
CA ILE A 48 1.77 4.13 -3.27
C ILE A 48 1.62 5.64 -3.47
N ALA A 49 2.44 6.24 -4.34
CA ALA A 49 2.36 7.66 -4.62
C ALA A 49 0.99 8.03 -5.22
N LEU A 50 0.47 7.25 -6.16
CA LEU A 50 -0.87 7.47 -6.74
C LEU A 50 -1.97 7.41 -5.68
N VAL A 51 -1.96 6.40 -4.81
CA VAL A 51 -2.96 6.24 -3.74
C VAL A 51 -2.90 7.39 -2.72
N LYS A 52 -1.69 7.89 -2.40
CA LYS A 52 -1.55 9.08 -1.55
C LYS A 52 -2.21 10.32 -2.15
N HIS A 53 -2.23 10.44 -3.48
CA HIS A 53 -2.85 11.57 -4.18
C HIS A 53 -4.34 11.34 -4.49
N SER A 54 -4.87 10.13 -4.32
CA SER A 54 -6.26 9.79 -4.66
C SER A 54 -7.28 10.16 -3.57
N GLY A 55 -6.89 10.89 -2.53
CA GLY A 55 -7.77 11.20 -1.39
C GLY A 55 -9.05 11.99 -1.74
N ALA A 56 -9.08 12.66 -2.89
CA ALA A 56 -10.23 13.38 -3.41
C ALA A 56 -11.02 12.62 -4.49
N ALA A 57 -10.66 11.35 -4.77
CA ALA A 57 -11.36 10.55 -5.76
C ALA A 57 -12.82 10.31 -5.33
N PRO A 58 -13.80 10.43 -6.23
CA PRO A 58 -15.21 10.20 -5.91
C PRO A 58 -15.46 8.73 -5.54
N VAL A 59 -16.39 8.52 -4.62
CA VAL A 59 -16.85 7.19 -4.20
C VAL A 59 -18.24 6.97 -4.78
N TYR A 60 -18.45 5.83 -5.43
CA TYR A 60 -19.74 5.39 -5.97
C TYR A 60 -20.20 4.14 -5.23
N SER A 61 -21.50 4.03 -4.96
CA SER A 61 -22.16 2.86 -4.38
C SER A 61 -23.25 2.38 -5.33
N GLU A 62 -23.22 1.08 -5.67
CA GLU A 62 -24.27 0.40 -6.45
C GLU A 62 -25.42 -0.09 -5.56
#